data_AF-A0A6B3SG14-F1
#
_entry.id   AF-A0A6B3SG14-F1
#
_cell.length_a   1.000
_cell.length_b   1.000
_cell.length_c   1.000
_cell.angle_alpha   90.00
_cell.angle_beta   90.00
_cell.angle_gamma   90.00
#
_symmetry.space_group_name_H-M   'P 1'
#
loop_
_entity.id
_entity.type
_entity.pdbx_description
1 polymer ?
#
loop_
_entity_poly.entity_id
_entity_poly.type
_entity_poly.pdbx_seq_one_letter_code
_entity_poly.pdbx_strand_id
1 'polypeptide(L)'
;MKRGQHAVRQRAFGFWLALWLAFGLHCAASSRSLSPAHKASAPLPAYGVVGKEDLLLAQARKELDRKDYLHAMRHYGQAMQINPDHPEPYRGIAMIYWRRDRDARAADVYYQLALARPLADADLHVDYAAYLSMQNRLDESLDHLYRTLDKWPRGENIRSQIALVYYRKQNAAKACQWANNALEHHDHLQAGLLERACGYA
;
A
#
# COMPACT_ATOMS: atom_id res chain seq x y z
N MET A 1 0.04 -44.78 -35.68
CA MET A 1 1.52 -44.88 -35.86
C MET A 1 2.03 -43.52 -36.30
N LYS A 2 3.14 -42.94 -35.81
CA LYS A 2 4.08 -43.30 -34.72
C LYS A 2 4.24 -42.06 -33.79
N ARG A 3 4.66 -42.27 -32.53
CA ARG A 3 5.21 -41.19 -31.68
C ARG A 3 6.67 -40.95 -32.03
N GLY A 4 7.19 -39.75 -31.73
CA GLY A 4 8.60 -39.40 -31.86
C GLY A 4 9.04 -38.42 -30.77
N GLN A 5 9.43 -38.94 -29.61
CA GLN A 5 10.18 -38.21 -28.58
C GLN A 5 11.61 -38.74 -28.59
N HIS A 6 12.62 -37.87 -28.56
CA HIS A 6 14.01 -38.03 -28.07
C HIS A 6 14.79 -36.76 -28.49
N ALA A 7 15.82 -36.27 -27.81
CA ALA A 7 16.20 -36.39 -26.40
C ALA A 7 17.25 -35.29 -26.10
N VAL A 8 17.34 -34.86 -24.84
CA VAL A 8 18.30 -33.87 -24.32
C VAL A 8 19.75 -34.24 -24.65
N ARG A 9 20.60 -33.24 -24.98
CA ARG A 9 22.02 -33.29 -24.62
C ARG A 9 22.64 -31.91 -24.39
N GLN A 10 23.16 -31.73 -23.18
CA GLN A 10 23.99 -30.57 -22.79
C GLN A 10 25.38 -30.67 -23.43
N ARG A 11 26.10 -29.54 -23.53
CA ARG A 11 27.56 -29.51 -23.72
C ARG A 11 28.18 -28.63 -22.64
N ALA A 12 29.30 -29.09 -22.11
CA ALA A 12 29.99 -28.51 -20.97
C ALA A 12 31.48 -28.30 -21.28
N PHE A 13 32.08 -27.29 -20.63
CA PHE A 13 33.50 -27.16 -20.23
C PHE A 13 34.64 -27.66 -21.15
N GLY A 14 35.42 -26.70 -21.66
CA GLY A 14 36.89 -26.74 -21.76
C GLY A 14 37.40 -25.43 -21.10
N PHE A 15 38.26 -25.31 -20.08
CA PHE A 15 39.31 -26.13 -19.43
C PHE A 15 40.74 -25.95 -20.01
N TRP A 16 41.72 -25.75 -19.10
CA TRP A 16 43.17 -25.47 -19.26
C TRP A 16 43.53 -24.01 -19.70
N LEU A 17 44.41 -23.23 -19.05
CA LEU A 17 45.78 -23.40 -18.50
C LEU A 17 46.85 -23.51 -19.61
N ALA A 18 47.98 -22.78 -19.61
CA ALA A 18 48.54 -21.79 -18.67
C ALA A 18 49.32 -20.68 -19.46
N LEU A 19 50.39 -19.97 -19.06
CA LEU A 19 51.36 -20.06 -17.95
C LEU A 19 51.94 -18.65 -17.58
N TRP A 20 53.17 -18.56 -17.06
CA TRP A 20 53.82 -17.39 -16.42
C TRP A 20 54.96 -16.77 -17.25
N LEU A 21 55.28 -15.48 -16.98
CA LEU A 21 56.56 -14.97 -16.39
C LEU A 21 56.53 -13.41 -16.45
N ALA A 22 56.49 -12.68 -15.33
CA ALA A 22 57.58 -12.35 -14.40
C ALA A 22 58.45 -11.14 -14.84
N PHE A 23 58.19 -9.98 -14.22
CA PHE A 23 59.21 -8.96 -13.94
C PHE A 23 58.88 -8.31 -12.60
N GLY A 24 59.85 -8.23 -11.68
CA GLY A 24 59.66 -7.67 -10.35
C GLY A 24 60.35 -6.32 -10.22
N LEU A 25 59.76 -5.42 -9.42
CA LEU A 25 60.47 -4.25 -8.89
C LEU A 25 60.01 -3.99 -7.46
N HIS A 26 60.96 -3.80 -6.54
CA HIS A 26 60.66 -3.45 -5.16
C HIS A 26 60.28 -1.96 -5.07
N CYS A 27 59.22 -1.64 -4.34
CA CYS A 27 59.04 -0.31 -3.75
C CYS A 27 58.35 -0.46 -2.38
N ALA A 28 59.08 -0.17 -1.31
CA ALA A 28 58.57 -0.29 0.06
C ALA A 28 57.98 1.05 0.53
N ALA A 29 56.68 1.10 0.76
CA ALA A 29 55.99 2.29 1.26
C ALA A 29 54.96 1.94 2.35
N SER A 30 55.31 2.24 3.60
CA SER A 30 54.47 2.32 4.81
C SER A 30 53.08 1.64 4.79
N SER A 31 52.98 0.48 5.42
CA SER A 31 51.69 -0.13 5.80
C SER A 31 51.00 0.66 6.92
N ARG A 32 50.27 1.73 6.57
CA ARG A 32 49.29 2.34 7.48
C ARG A 32 48.11 1.39 7.63
N SER A 33 47.94 0.85 8.84
CA SER A 33 46.81 -0.01 9.20
C SER A 33 45.49 0.77 9.09
N LEU A 34 44.72 0.50 8.05
CA LEU A 34 43.33 0.92 7.97
C LEU A 34 42.51 0.07 8.95
N SER A 35 42.20 0.63 10.11
CA SER A 35 41.21 0.06 11.02
C SER A 35 39.90 -0.15 10.27
N PRO A 36 39.21 -1.31 10.42
CA PRO A 36 37.92 -1.51 9.77
C PRO A 36 36.93 -0.50 10.34
N ALA A 37 36.50 0.46 9.51
CA ALA A 37 35.51 1.45 9.91
C ALA A 37 34.25 0.72 10.41
N HIS A 38 33.73 1.14 11.56
CA HIS A 38 32.50 0.58 12.09
C HIS A 38 31.42 0.67 11.02
N LYS A 39 30.72 -0.45 10.77
CA LYS A 39 29.46 -0.42 10.02
C LYS A 39 28.57 0.61 10.70
N ALA A 40 28.20 1.66 9.97
CA ALA A 40 27.27 2.65 10.50
C ALA A 40 25.97 1.93 10.86
N SER A 41 25.70 1.79 12.16
CA SER A 41 24.40 1.34 12.64
C SER A 41 23.35 2.31 12.11
N ALA A 42 22.32 1.81 11.45
CA ALA A 42 21.19 2.64 11.07
C ALA A 42 20.69 3.40 12.31
N PRO A 43 20.44 4.72 12.22
CA PRO A 43 19.99 5.49 13.37
C PRO A 43 18.70 4.88 13.91
N LEU A 44 18.65 4.65 15.23
CA LEU A 44 17.45 4.15 15.89
C LEU A 44 16.29 5.14 15.64
N PRO A 45 15.04 4.65 15.43
CA PRO A 45 13.90 5.53 15.18
C PRO A 45 13.72 6.50 16.35
N ALA A 46 13.74 7.79 16.05
CA ALA A 46 13.77 8.87 17.03
C ALA A 46 12.39 9.12 17.67
N TYR A 47 11.93 8.18 18.50
CA TYR A 47 10.75 8.31 19.36
C TYR A 47 10.87 9.55 20.26
N GLY A 48 10.33 10.68 19.82
CA GLY A 48 10.33 11.94 20.57
C GLY A 48 10.32 13.22 19.73
N VAL A 49 10.68 13.16 18.44
CA VAL A 49 10.62 14.32 17.52
C VAL A 49 9.67 14.01 16.38
N VAL A 50 8.61 14.82 16.21
CA VAL A 50 7.68 14.72 15.08
C VAL A 50 8.47 14.92 13.78
N GLY A 51 8.40 13.95 12.88
CA GLY A 51 9.10 13.98 11.61
C GLY A 51 8.63 15.14 10.72
N LYS A 52 9.53 15.63 9.87
CA LYS A 52 9.17 16.60 8.83
C LYS A 52 8.08 16.02 7.90
N GLU A 53 8.13 14.72 7.66
CA GLU A 53 7.09 13.94 6.97
C GLU A 53 5.75 14.00 7.73
N ASP A 54 5.72 13.56 9.00
CA ASP A 54 4.52 13.56 9.84
C ASP A 54 3.82 14.93 9.87
N LEU A 55 4.61 16.01 9.97
CA LEU A 55 4.11 17.38 9.96
C LEU A 55 3.48 17.77 8.61
N LEU A 56 4.11 17.39 7.50
CA LEU A 56 3.58 17.61 6.14
C LEU A 56 2.31 16.78 5.90
N LEU A 57 2.27 15.52 6.34
CA LEU A 57 1.08 14.68 6.29
C LEU A 57 -0.07 15.28 7.12
N ALA A 58 0.21 15.74 8.35
CA ALA A 58 -0.78 16.39 9.21
C ALA A 58 -1.31 17.72 8.64
N GLN A 59 -0.46 18.50 7.98
CA GLN A 59 -0.87 19.70 7.23
C GLN A 59 -1.77 19.32 6.05
N ALA A 60 -1.32 18.37 5.22
CA ALA A 60 -2.04 17.94 4.03
C ALA A 60 -3.43 17.35 4.33
N ARG A 61 -3.57 16.54 5.40
CA ARG A 61 -4.88 16.07 5.91
C ARG A 61 -5.82 17.23 6.23
N LYS A 62 -5.35 18.17 7.06
CA LYS A 62 -6.11 19.34 7.53
C LYS A 62 -6.52 20.27 6.38
N GLU A 63 -5.71 20.35 5.33
CA GLU A 63 -5.99 21.10 4.11
C GLU A 63 -6.98 20.36 3.20
N LEU A 64 -6.84 19.04 3.05
CA LEU A 64 -7.79 18.18 2.34
C LEU A 64 -9.21 18.26 2.92
N ASP A 65 -9.34 18.24 4.26
CA ASP A 65 -10.62 18.39 4.95
C ASP A 65 -11.24 19.78 4.74
N ARG A 66 -10.39 20.82 4.68
CA ARG A 66 -10.77 22.20 4.34
C ARG A 66 -11.05 22.40 2.84
N LYS A 67 -10.83 21.38 2.01
CA LYS A 67 -10.88 21.44 0.54
C LYS A 67 -9.85 22.39 -0.08
N ASP A 68 -8.79 22.73 0.66
CA ASP A 68 -7.61 23.42 0.16
C ASP A 68 -6.70 22.42 -0.58
N TYR A 69 -7.20 21.99 -1.74
CA TYR A 69 -6.57 20.96 -2.55
C TYR A 69 -5.21 21.39 -3.11
N LEU A 70 -4.93 22.70 -3.21
CA LEU A 70 -3.64 23.20 -3.70
C LEU A 70 -2.54 22.99 -2.67
N HIS A 71 -2.78 23.41 -1.42
CA HIS A 71 -1.81 23.19 -0.34
C HIS A 71 -1.69 21.71 0.02
N ALA A 72 -2.80 20.96 0.05
CA ALA A 72 -2.78 19.53 0.31
C ALA A 72 -1.94 18.76 -0.73
N MET A 73 -2.10 19.02 -2.04
CA MET A 73 -1.25 18.42 -3.07
C MET A 73 0.24 18.79 -2.90
N ARG A 74 0.53 20.03 -2.49
CA ARG A 74 1.92 20.48 -2.25
C ARG A 74 2.56 19.72 -1.09
N HIS A 75 1.88 19.64 0.06
CA HIS A 75 2.45 18.99 1.25
C HIS A 75 2.49 17.47 1.12
N TYR A 76 1.50 16.82 0.47
CA TYR A 76 1.61 15.42 0.09
C TYR A 76 2.77 15.17 -0.88
N GLY A 77 2.95 16.01 -1.91
CA GLY A 77 4.08 15.92 -2.83
C GLY A 77 5.45 16.10 -2.15
N GLN A 78 5.53 16.92 -1.09
CA GLN A 78 6.73 17.06 -0.27
C GLN A 78 6.96 15.86 0.67
N ALA A 79 5.90 15.25 1.20
CA ALA A 79 6.01 14.00 1.98
C ALA A 79 6.52 12.84 1.10
N MET A 80 6.03 12.70 -0.14
CA MET A 80 6.54 11.71 -1.12
C MET A 80 8.04 11.85 -1.42
N GLN A 81 8.59 13.06 -1.33
CA GLN A 81 10.02 13.31 -1.54
C GLN A 81 10.88 12.93 -0.32
N ILE A 82 10.30 12.86 0.88
CA ILE A 82 10.96 12.39 2.10
C ILE A 82 10.87 10.86 2.18
N ASN A 83 9.70 10.30 1.87
CA ASN A 83 9.41 8.88 1.97
C ASN A 83 8.52 8.38 0.81
N PRO A 84 9.13 7.88 -0.28
CA PRO A 84 8.41 7.29 -1.41
C PRO A 84 7.65 5.98 -1.08
N ASP A 85 7.86 5.43 0.12
CA ASP A 85 7.26 4.17 0.60
C ASP A 85 6.10 4.38 1.58
N HIS A 86 5.72 5.63 1.88
CA HIS A 86 4.50 5.95 2.63
C HIS A 86 3.26 5.98 1.69
N PRO A 87 2.17 5.25 1.98
CA PRO A 87 0.96 5.23 1.13
C PRO A 87 0.14 6.52 1.19
N GLU A 88 0.12 7.19 2.34
CA GLU A 88 -0.85 8.26 2.59
C GLU A 88 -0.81 9.42 1.59
N PRO A 89 0.36 9.92 1.12
CA PRO A 89 0.38 10.95 0.07
C PRO A 89 -0.32 10.54 -1.21
N TYR A 90 -0.14 9.30 -1.64
CA TYR A 90 -0.76 8.77 -2.86
C TYR A 90 -2.27 8.63 -2.67
N ARG A 91 -2.72 8.11 -1.51
CA ARG A 91 -4.13 8.09 -1.08
C ARG A 91 -4.75 9.49 -1.07
N GLY A 92 -4.07 10.45 -0.45
CA GLY A 92 -4.52 11.84 -0.35
C GLY A 92 -4.66 12.50 -1.73
N ILE A 93 -3.70 12.30 -2.63
CA ILE A 93 -3.77 12.80 -4.00
C ILE A 93 -4.90 12.11 -4.80
N ALA A 94 -5.12 10.80 -4.62
CA ALA A 94 -6.26 10.09 -5.23
C ALA A 94 -7.61 10.68 -4.78
N MET A 95 -7.75 10.94 -3.47
CA MET A 95 -8.92 11.61 -2.91
C MET A 95 -9.10 13.02 -3.48
N ILE A 96 -8.03 13.75 -3.79
CA ILE A 96 -8.10 15.08 -4.41
C ILE A 96 -8.61 15.00 -5.85
N TYR A 97 -8.05 14.12 -6.70
CA TYR A 97 -8.53 13.93 -8.08
C TYR A 97 -10.02 13.55 -8.12
N TRP A 98 -10.46 12.68 -7.21
CA TRP A 98 -11.87 12.31 -7.10
C TRP A 98 -12.76 13.46 -6.58
N ARG A 99 -12.36 14.13 -5.49
CA ARG A 99 -13.18 15.15 -4.79
C ARG A 99 -13.18 16.52 -5.48
N ARG A 100 -12.10 16.90 -6.16
CA ARG A 100 -11.97 18.16 -6.93
C ARG A 100 -12.38 17.97 -8.38
N ASP A 101 -11.67 17.11 -9.10
CA ASP A 101 -11.69 17.07 -10.58
C ASP A 101 -12.72 16.09 -11.15
N ARG A 102 -13.26 15.19 -10.32
CA ARG A 102 -14.04 14.01 -10.73
C ARG A 102 -13.26 13.04 -11.64
N ASP A 103 -11.93 13.15 -11.70
CA ASP A 103 -11.11 12.24 -12.50
C ASP A 103 -10.91 10.91 -11.75
N ALA A 104 -11.84 9.99 -11.98
CA ALA A 104 -11.76 8.62 -11.49
C ALA A 104 -10.52 7.88 -12.02
N ARG A 105 -10.02 8.18 -13.23
CA ARG A 105 -8.84 7.48 -13.79
C ARG A 105 -7.57 7.90 -13.07
N ALA A 106 -7.42 9.20 -12.80
CA ALA A 106 -6.31 9.69 -11.97
C ALA A 106 -6.43 9.18 -10.52
N ALA A 107 -7.63 9.14 -9.95
CA ALA A 107 -7.85 8.58 -8.61
C ALA A 107 -7.48 7.09 -8.53
N ASP A 108 -7.93 6.25 -9.48
CA ASP A 108 -7.54 4.83 -9.56
C ASP A 108 -6.02 4.65 -9.65
N VAL A 109 -5.32 5.42 -10.50
CA VAL A 109 -3.85 5.35 -10.62
C VAL A 109 -3.17 5.66 -9.27
N TYR A 110 -3.59 6.73 -8.58
CA TYR A 110 -2.98 7.10 -7.31
C TYR A 110 -3.35 6.16 -6.16
N TYR A 111 -4.54 5.55 -6.15
CA TYR A 111 -4.86 4.47 -5.20
C TYR A 111 -4.02 3.21 -5.46
N GLN A 112 -3.81 2.82 -6.73
CA GLN A 112 -2.94 1.68 -7.06
C GLN A 112 -1.47 1.94 -6.67
N LEU A 113 -0.98 3.18 -6.83
CA LEU A 113 0.35 3.57 -6.31
C LEU A 113 0.44 3.47 -4.78
N ALA A 114 -0.62 3.88 -4.07
CA ALA A 114 -0.71 3.78 -2.61
C ALA A 114 -0.69 2.31 -2.14
N LEU A 115 -1.52 1.46 -2.73
CA LEU A 115 -1.62 0.03 -2.40
C LEU A 115 -0.33 -0.74 -2.73
N ALA A 116 0.46 -0.24 -3.67
CA ALA A 116 1.78 -0.75 -4.02
C ALA A 116 2.92 -0.21 -3.13
N ARG A 117 2.64 0.47 -2.02
CA ARG A 117 3.65 0.91 -1.04
C ARG A 117 3.90 -0.16 0.04
N PRO A 118 5.14 -0.31 0.56
CA PRO A 118 5.44 -1.25 1.65
C PRO A 118 4.63 -1.06 2.93
N LEU A 119 4.25 0.20 3.25
CA LEU A 119 3.50 0.55 4.46
C LEU A 119 1.97 0.53 4.25
N ALA A 120 1.46 -0.11 3.19
CA ALA A 120 0.02 -0.25 2.92
C ALA A 120 -0.67 -1.19 3.94
N ASP A 121 -1.67 -0.66 4.63
CA ASP A 121 -2.40 -1.26 5.76
C ASP A 121 -3.87 -1.58 5.43
N ALA A 122 -4.62 -2.08 6.42
CA ALA A 122 -6.03 -2.40 6.26
C ALA A 122 -6.87 -1.16 5.93
N ASP A 123 -6.61 -0.03 6.59
CA ASP A 123 -7.35 1.22 6.44
C ASP A 123 -7.27 1.77 5.01
N LEU A 124 -6.08 1.75 4.39
CA LEU A 124 -5.91 2.11 2.98
C LEU A 124 -6.73 1.22 2.04
N HIS A 125 -6.76 -0.08 2.30
CA HIS A 125 -7.53 -1.05 1.52
C HIS A 125 -9.05 -0.84 1.71
N VAL A 126 -9.49 -0.52 2.92
CA VAL A 126 -10.87 -0.12 3.28
C VAL A 126 -11.28 1.17 2.54
N ASP A 127 -10.40 2.17 2.49
CA ASP A 127 -10.63 3.40 1.72
C ASP A 127 -10.71 3.16 0.22
N TYR A 128 -9.85 2.31 -0.35
CA TYR A 128 -9.92 1.99 -1.78
C TYR A 128 -11.22 1.23 -2.09
N ALA A 129 -11.63 0.29 -1.23
CA ALA A 129 -12.92 -0.37 -1.39
C ALA A 129 -14.10 0.60 -1.27
N ALA A 130 -14.04 1.59 -0.38
CA ALA A 130 -15.04 2.65 -0.29
C ALA A 130 -15.05 3.52 -1.56
N TYR A 131 -13.89 3.85 -2.13
CA TYR A 131 -13.78 4.53 -3.42
C TYR A 131 -14.36 3.70 -4.57
N LEU A 132 -14.02 2.40 -4.68
CA LEU A 132 -14.62 1.47 -5.65
C LEU A 132 -16.15 1.44 -5.52
N SER A 133 -16.64 1.39 -4.28
CA SER A 133 -18.07 1.50 -3.99
C SER A 133 -18.62 2.84 -4.52
N MET A 134 -17.98 3.98 -4.27
CA MET A 134 -18.40 5.28 -4.83
C MET A 134 -18.47 5.30 -6.37
N GLN A 135 -17.55 4.61 -7.07
CA GLN A 135 -17.60 4.42 -8.54
C GLN A 135 -18.70 3.44 -9.00
N ASN A 136 -19.52 2.92 -8.09
CA ASN A 136 -20.49 1.84 -8.32
C ASN A 136 -19.86 0.51 -8.78
N ARG A 137 -18.55 0.33 -8.56
CA ARG A 137 -17.79 -0.91 -8.81
C ARG A 137 -17.95 -1.86 -7.62
N LEU A 138 -19.22 -2.21 -7.34
CA LEU A 138 -19.63 -2.84 -6.09
C LEU A 138 -19.07 -4.27 -5.91
N ASP A 139 -18.88 -5.03 -7.00
CA ASP A 139 -18.34 -6.39 -6.94
C ASP A 139 -16.81 -6.40 -6.79
N GLU A 140 -16.11 -5.47 -7.44
CA GLU A 140 -14.66 -5.25 -7.20
C GLU A 140 -14.39 -4.78 -5.77
N SER A 141 -15.27 -3.92 -5.22
CA SER A 141 -15.23 -3.49 -3.83
C SER A 141 -15.36 -4.68 -2.86
N LEU A 142 -16.26 -5.64 -3.14
CA LEU A 142 -16.40 -6.86 -2.33
C LEU A 142 -15.21 -7.81 -2.44
N ASP A 143 -14.69 -8.08 -3.64
CA ASP A 143 -13.46 -8.89 -3.81
C ASP A 143 -12.30 -8.30 -3.01
N HIS A 144 -12.10 -6.99 -3.12
CA HIS A 144 -11.06 -6.27 -2.40
C HIS A 144 -11.25 -6.37 -0.88
N LEU A 145 -12.47 -6.16 -0.36
CA LEU A 145 -12.76 -6.25 1.07
C LEU A 145 -12.60 -7.66 1.63
N TYR A 146 -13.01 -8.71 0.90
CA TYR A 146 -12.82 -10.08 1.35
C TYR A 146 -11.33 -10.43 1.46
N ARG A 147 -10.54 -10.12 0.42
CA ARG A 147 -9.08 -10.33 0.43
C ARG A 147 -8.36 -9.48 1.49
N THR A 148 -8.94 -8.32 1.84
CA THR A 148 -8.46 -7.46 2.93
C THR A 148 -8.78 -8.08 4.29
N LEU A 149 -9.98 -8.65 4.48
CA LEU A 149 -10.38 -9.35 5.69
C LEU A 149 -9.55 -10.63 5.91
N ASP A 150 -9.26 -11.39 4.85
CA ASP A 150 -8.42 -12.59 4.92
C ASP A 150 -6.98 -12.26 5.37
N LYS A 151 -6.42 -11.15 4.88
CA LYS A 151 -5.07 -10.66 5.23
C LYS A 151 -5.04 -10.00 6.62
N TRP A 152 -6.09 -9.28 6.99
CA TRP A 152 -6.22 -8.53 8.23
C TRP A 152 -7.56 -8.82 8.92
N PRO A 153 -7.74 -10.00 9.55
CA PRO A 153 -9.02 -10.40 10.17
C PRO A 153 -9.43 -9.54 11.39
N ARG A 154 -8.51 -8.69 11.89
CA ARG A 154 -8.71 -7.68 12.93
C ARG A 154 -8.52 -6.24 12.43
N GLY A 155 -8.46 -6.01 11.13
CA GLY A 155 -8.47 -4.65 10.58
C GLY A 155 -9.84 -4.02 10.80
N GLU A 156 -9.86 -2.75 11.20
CA GLU A 156 -11.09 -2.05 11.55
C GLU A 156 -11.91 -1.68 10.31
N ASN A 157 -13.23 -1.61 10.46
CA ASN A 157 -14.18 -1.11 9.48
C ASN A 157 -14.30 -1.92 8.17
N ILE A 158 -13.59 -3.04 8.03
CA ILE A 158 -13.70 -3.92 6.86
C ILE A 158 -15.12 -4.50 6.74
N ARG A 159 -15.71 -4.92 7.86
CA ARG A 159 -17.05 -5.55 7.89
C ARG A 159 -18.14 -4.51 7.73
N SER A 160 -17.97 -3.31 8.31
CA SER A 160 -18.91 -2.21 8.11
C SER A 160 -18.94 -1.73 6.66
N GLN A 161 -17.80 -1.71 5.95
CA GLN A 161 -17.80 -1.50 4.49
C GLN A 161 -18.46 -2.65 3.71
N ILE A 162 -18.20 -3.93 4.06
CA ILE A 162 -18.88 -5.06 3.40
C ILE A 162 -20.41 -4.94 3.55
N ALA A 163 -20.89 -4.57 4.74
CA ALA A 163 -22.30 -4.31 5.00
C ALA A 163 -22.86 -3.17 4.13
N LEU A 164 -22.15 -2.04 4.05
CA LEU A 164 -22.53 -0.89 3.23
C LEU A 164 -22.57 -1.22 1.72
N VAL A 165 -21.63 -2.04 1.23
CA VAL A 165 -21.59 -2.46 -0.18
C VAL A 165 -22.74 -3.42 -0.49
N TYR A 166 -23.07 -4.37 0.39
CA TYR A 166 -24.26 -5.21 0.21
C TYR A 166 -25.57 -4.43 0.29
N TYR A 167 -25.66 -3.44 1.18
CA TYR A 167 -26.80 -2.52 1.25
C TYR A 167 -26.99 -1.78 -0.08
N ARG A 168 -25.89 -1.29 -0.68
CA ARG A 168 -25.92 -0.65 -2.01
C ARG A 168 -26.19 -1.61 -3.17
N LYS A 169 -25.85 -2.90 -3.06
CA LYS A 169 -26.30 -3.97 -3.97
C LYS A 169 -27.75 -4.42 -3.71
N GLN A 170 -28.49 -3.72 -2.84
CA GLN A 170 -29.88 -4.02 -2.44
C GLN A 170 -30.06 -5.41 -1.81
N ASN A 171 -28.97 -6.06 -1.36
CA ASN A 171 -29.02 -7.36 -0.70
C ASN A 171 -29.17 -7.17 0.81
N ALA A 172 -30.39 -6.85 1.25
CA ALA A 172 -30.71 -6.58 2.65
C ALA A 172 -30.29 -7.73 3.59
N ALA A 173 -30.50 -8.99 3.19
CA ALA A 173 -30.11 -10.15 3.99
C ALA A 173 -28.61 -10.18 4.31
N LYS A 174 -27.74 -10.03 3.29
CA LYS A 174 -26.29 -9.94 3.53
C LYS A 174 -25.89 -8.62 4.20
N ALA A 175 -26.54 -7.50 3.88
CA ALA A 175 -26.26 -6.22 4.52
C ALA A 175 -26.49 -6.28 6.04
N CYS A 176 -27.62 -6.85 6.47
CA CYS A 176 -27.94 -7.08 7.88
C CYS A 176 -26.96 -8.06 8.54
N GLN A 177 -26.63 -9.17 7.88
CA GLN A 177 -25.64 -10.14 8.38
C GLN A 177 -24.29 -9.47 8.66
N TRP A 178 -23.75 -8.72 7.70
CA TRP A 178 -22.46 -8.05 7.85
C TRP A 178 -22.51 -6.84 8.78
N ALA A 179 -23.66 -6.16 8.91
CA ALA A 179 -23.83 -5.09 9.89
C ALA A 179 -23.81 -5.63 11.34
N ASN A 180 -24.45 -6.76 11.61
CA ASN A 180 -24.34 -7.40 12.92
C ASN A 180 -22.90 -7.86 13.20
N ASN A 181 -22.23 -8.51 12.23
CA ASN A 181 -20.84 -8.93 12.42
C ASN A 181 -19.84 -7.76 12.56
N ALA A 182 -20.14 -6.59 11.98
CA ALA A 182 -19.39 -5.37 12.25
C ALA A 182 -19.43 -5.00 13.74
N LEU A 183 -20.62 -5.01 14.37
CA LEU A 183 -20.77 -4.71 15.80
C LEU A 183 -20.10 -5.75 16.70
N GLU A 184 -20.20 -7.05 16.36
CA GLU A 184 -19.52 -8.15 17.07
C GLU A 184 -18.00 -7.98 17.11
N HIS A 185 -17.43 -7.30 16.11
CA HIS A 185 -15.98 -7.05 15.99
C HIS A 185 -15.57 -5.59 16.24
N HIS A 186 -16.49 -4.75 16.73
CA HIS A 186 -16.29 -3.34 17.09
C HIS A 186 -15.96 -2.38 15.92
N ASP A 187 -16.30 -2.75 14.69
CA ASP A 187 -16.25 -1.86 13.53
C ASP A 187 -17.25 -0.69 13.68
N HIS A 188 -16.89 0.50 13.20
CA HIS A 188 -17.81 1.64 13.15
C HIS A 188 -18.83 1.47 12.01
N LEU A 189 -20.11 1.33 12.35
CA LEU A 189 -21.22 1.41 11.38
C LEU A 189 -21.63 2.86 11.11
N GLN A 190 -21.96 3.15 9.85
CA GLN A 190 -22.63 4.40 9.49
C GLN A 190 -24.01 4.48 10.20
N ALA A 191 -24.35 5.67 10.73
CA ALA A 191 -25.62 5.90 11.43
C ALA A 191 -26.86 5.42 10.64
N GLY A 192 -27.72 4.66 11.31
CA GLY A 192 -28.93 4.07 10.73
C GLY A 192 -28.69 2.90 9.75
N LEU A 193 -27.45 2.42 9.57
CA LEU A 193 -27.16 1.38 8.57
C LEU A 193 -27.69 0.01 9.01
N LEU A 194 -27.64 -0.34 10.30
CA LEU A 194 -28.17 -1.61 10.81
C LEU A 194 -29.68 -1.68 10.62
N GLU A 195 -30.37 -0.60 11.00
CA GLU A 195 -31.81 -0.41 10.96
C GLU A 195 -32.33 -0.50 9.52
N ARG A 196 -31.71 0.27 8.61
CA ARG A 196 -32.03 0.22 7.16
C ARG A 196 -31.67 -1.11 6.50
N ALA A 197 -30.65 -1.82 6.96
CA ALA A 197 -30.24 -3.10 6.37
C ALA A 197 -31.08 -4.29 6.87
N CYS A 198 -31.45 -4.29 8.15
CA CYS A 198 -32.23 -5.35 8.79
C CYS A 198 -33.76 -5.14 8.70
N GLY A 199 -34.22 -3.93 8.34
CA GLY A 199 -35.64 -3.60 8.22
C GLY A 199 -36.31 -3.27 9.56
N TYR A 200 -35.55 -2.74 10.52
CA TYR A 200 -36.11 -2.18 11.76
C TYR A 200 -36.60 -0.75 11.47
N ALA A 201 -37.91 -0.53 11.62
CA ALA A 201 -38.62 0.72 11.35
C ALA A 201 -39.76 0.91 12.36
#